data_AF-D0NZ46-F1
#
_entry.id   AF-D0NZ46-F1
#
_cell.length_a   1.000
_cell.length_b   1.000
_cell.length_c   1.000
_cell.angle_alpha   90.00
_cell.angle_beta   90.00
_cell.angle_gamma   90.00
#
_symmetry.space_group_name_H-M   'P 1'
#
loop_
_entity.id
_entity.type
_entity.pdbx_description
1 polymer ?
#
loop_
_entity_poly.entity_id
_entity_poly.type
_entity_poly.pdbx_seq_one_letter_code
_entity_poly.pdbx_strand_id
1 'polypeptide(L)'
;MEKTRARVEVKIGEFGCTSRTSVPVEGAEFEFDEVHDSFDSVYLIAERKVSVALAVYSTKTTRPDMKLYMKPTQHAKQSQLAPLSGESWLTVLSQAQANYKKQKTFEGPFIVQLHMYAAKEVRQVIRRATPARIAAAAIAIDSYLTERSDSGPSA
;
A
#
# COMPACT_ATOMS: atom_id res chain seq x y z
N MET A 1 32.11 4.41 -12.18
CA MET A 1 31.17 4.58 -11.07
C MET A 1 30.28 3.36 -11.06
N GLU A 2 30.24 2.63 -9.94
CA GLU A 2 29.46 1.41 -9.82
C GLU A 2 28.00 1.80 -9.60
N LYS A 3 27.16 1.55 -10.61
CA LYS A 3 25.73 1.80 -10.53
C LYS A 3 25.02 0.53 -10.13
N THR A 4 24.08 0.65 -9.20
CA THR A 4 23.25 -0.47 -8.78
C THR A 4 21.89 -0.37 -9.45
N ARG A 5 21.41 -1.52 -9.95
CA ARG A 5 20.08 -1.62 -10.57
C ARG A 5 19.04 -1.90 -9.49
N ALA A 6 17.96 -1.13 -9.52
CA ALA A 6 16.75 -1.38 -8.76
C ALA A 6 15.60 -1.70 -9.70
N ARG A 7 14.66 -2.52 -9.21
CA ARG A 7 13.38 -2.81 -9.85
C ARG A 7 12.26 -2.49 -8.87
N VAL A 8 11.32 -1.64 -9.27
CA VAL A 8 10.14 -1.32 -8.46
C VAL A 8 8.94 -2.16 -8.89
N GLU A 9 8.21 -2.66 -7.89
CA GLU A 9 6.92 -3.31 -8.06
C GLU A 9 5.88 -2.62 -7.17
N VAL A 10 4.65 -2.49 -7.67
CA VAL A 10 3.50 -2.06 -6.86
C VAL A 10 2.46 -3.17 -6.79
N LYS A 11 1.92 -3.37 -5.58
CA LYS A 11 0.90 -4.37 -5.31
C LYS A 11 -0.38 -3.72 -4.79
N ILE A 12 -1.52 -4.13 -5.34
CA ILE A 12 -2.84 -3.76 -4.86
C ILE A 12 -3.29 -4.75 -3.78
N GLY A 13 -3.61 -4.24 -2.61
CA GLY A 13 -3.91 -4.97 -1.39
C GLY A 13 -2.95 -4.50 -0.29
N GLU A 14 -3.49 -4.10 0.87
CA GLU A 14 -2.72 -3.54 1.97
C GLU A 14 -1.58 -4.47 2.43
N PHE A 15 -0.55 -3.87 3.03
CA PHE A 15 0.60 -4.58 3.60
C PHE A 15 0.17 -5.44 4.79
N GLY A 16 -0.41 -6.60 4.51
CA GLY A 16 -0.96 -7.53 5.51
C GLY A 16 -2.02 -8.47 4.94
N CYS A 17 -2.68 -8.10 3.84
CA CYS A 17 -3.70 -8.93 3.20
C CYS A 17 -3.09 -10.05 2.33
N THR A 18 -3.70 -11.23 2.25
CA THR A 18 -3.18 -12.38 1.49
C THR A 18 -3.45 -12.31 -0.01
N SER A 19 -4.55 -11.69 -0.44
CA SER A 19 -4.87 -11.49 -1.86
C SER A 19 -4.31 -10.16 -2.35
N ARG A 20 -3.40 -10.22 -3.33
CA ARG A 20 -2.78 -9.05 -3.95
C ARG A 20 -2.65 -9.20 -5.44
N THR A 21 -2.83 -8.11 -6.17
CA THR A 21 -2.59 -8.03 -7.61
C THR A 21 -1.34 -7.21 -7.85
N SER A 22 -0.34 -7.79 -8.53
CA SER A 22 0.81 -7.03 -9.02
C SER A 22 0.37 -6.13 -10.16
N VAL A 23 0.69 -4.84 -10.10
CA VAL A 23 0.46 -3.92 -11.21
C VAL A 23 1.76 -3.82 -12.00
N PRO A 24 1.72 -4.00 -13.33
CA PRO A 24 2.90 -3.78 -14.16
C PRO A 24 3.33 -2.31 -14.06
N VAL A 25 4.61 -2.09 -13.76
CA VAL A 25 5.22 -0.76 -13.77
C VAL A 25 6.04 -0.63 -15.05
N GLU A 26 5.64 0.29 -15.92
CA GLU A 26 6.41 0.58 -17.13
C GLU A 26 7.76 1.19 -16.77
N GLY A 27 8.84 0.68 -17.38
CA GLY A 27 10.21 1.04 -17.00
C GLY A 27 10.48 0.78 -15.52
N ALA A 28 10.03 -0.35 -14.98
CA ALA A 28 10.19 -0.71 -13.56
C ALA A 28 11.63 -0.64 -13.05
N GLU A 29 12.61 -0.78 -13.94
CA GLU A 29 14.02 -0.76 -13.59
C GLU A 29 14.63 0.63 -13.72
N PHE A 30 15.56 0.94 -12.82
CA PHE A 30 16.38 2.15 -12.85
C PHE A 30 17.72 1.90 -12.17
N GLU A 31 18.66 2.78 -12.42
CA GLU A 31 19.99 2.75 -11.81
C GLU A 31 20.11 3.87 -10.78
N PHE A 32 20.88 3.63 -9.72
CA PHE A 32 21.27 4.62 -8.72
C PHE A 32 22.72 4.39 -8.28
N ASP A 33 23.36 5.44 -7.78
CA ASP A 33 24.71 5.42 -7.21
C ASP A 33 24.61 5.22 -5.70
N GLU A 34 25.13 4.11 -5.17
CA GLU A 34 24.98 3.77 -3.75
C GLU A 34 25.68 4.75 -2.79
N VAL A 35 26.67 5.50 -3.29
CA VAL A 35 27.49 6.42 -2.51
C VAL A 35 26.87 7.82 -2.49
N HIS A 36 26.29 8.24 -3.61
CA HIS A 36 25.81 9.61 -3.80
C HIS A 36 24.29 9.75 -3.71
N ASP A 37 23.54 8.73 -4.12
CA ASP A 37 22.08 8.79 -4.10
C ASP A 37 21.56 8.47 -2.69
N SER A 38 20.89 9.46 -2.10
CA SER A 38 20.18 9.30 -0.84
C SER A 38 18.96 8.40 -0.98
N PHE A 39 18.49 7.87 0.15
CA PHE A 39 17.20 7.18 0.23
C PHE A 39 16.08 8.00 -0.40
N ASP A 40 16.00 9.31 -0.13
CA ASP A 40 14.94 10.17 -0.65
C ASP A 40 14.97 10.25 -2.19
N SER A 41 16.15 10.28 -2.79
CA SER A 41 16.31 10.31 -4.25
C SER A 41 15.79 9.01 -4.88
N VAL A 42 16.17 7.86 -4.31
CA VAL A 42 15.68 6.54 -4.73
C VAL A 42 14.18 6.42 -4.51
N TYR A 43 13.68 6.89 -3.36
CA TYR A 43 12.26 6.90 -3.03
C TYR A 43 11.45 7.70 -4.06
N LEU A 44 11.89 8.91 -4.41
CA LEU A 44 11.19 9.77 -5.38
C LEU A 44 11.13 9.15 -6.79
N ILE A 45 12.18 8.44 -7.20
CA ILE A 45 12.18 7.71 -8.48
C ILE A 45 11.15 6.58 -8.45
N ALA A 46 11.17 5.77 -7.40
CA ALA A 46 10.22 4.67 -7.20
C ALA A 46 8.78 5.21 -7.13
N GLU A 47 8.54 6.25 -6.33
CA GLU A 47 7.26 6.92 -6.16
C GLU A 47 6.69 7.42 -7.48
N ARG A 48 7.51 8.08 -8.30
CA ARG A 48 7.10 8.60 -9.61
C ARG A 48 6.63 7.47 -10.53
N LYS A 49 7.42 6.38 -10.61
CA LYS A 49 7.09 5.22 -11.44
C LYS A 49 5.80 4.54 -10.97
N VAL A 50 5.65 4.35 -9.66
CA VAL A 50 4.45 3.77 -9.06
C VAL A 50 3.22 4.65 -9.27
N SER A 51 3.35 5.97 -9.11
CA SER A 51 2.28 6.93 -9.35
C SER A 51 1.78 6.87 -10.80
N VAL A 52 2.68 6.80 -11.77
CA VAL A 52 2.32 6.62 -13.19
C VAL A 52 1.59 5.29 -13.41
N ALA A 53 2.11 4.19 -12.86
CA ALA A 53 1.49 2.87 -12.98
C ALA A 53 0.07 2.83 -12.38
N LEU A 54 -0.13 3.46 -11.21
CA LEU A 54 -1.44 3.54 -10.56
C LEU A 54 -2.41 4.46 -11.30
N ALA A 55 -1.92 5.53 -11.96
CA ALA A 55 -2.77 6.43 -12.74
C ALA A 55 -3.36 5.75 -13.99
N VAL A 56 -2.62 4.81 -14.60
CA VAL A 56 -3.07 4.02 -15.76
C VAL A 56 -3.87 2.78 -15.33
N TYR A 57 -3.80 2.38 -14.05
CA TYR A 57 -4.52 1.23 -13.54
C TYR A 57 -6.03 1.49 -13.50
N SER A 58 -6.82 0.56 -14.05
CA SER A 58 -8.27 0.75 -14.28
C SER A 58 -9.11 0.89 -13.00
N THR A 59 -8.61 0.39 -11.88
CA THR A 59 -9.31 0.46 -10.59
C THR A 59 -8.78 1.64 -9.80
N LYS A 60 -9.67 2.46 -9.24
CA LYS A 60 -9.27 3.52 -8.32
C LYS A 60 -8.56 2.95 -7.09
N THR A 61 -7.42 3.54 -6.77
CA THR A 61 -6.58 3.12 -5.65
C THR A 61 -6.25 4.29 -4.75
N THR A 62 -6.06 4.01 -3.47
CA THR A 62 -5.47 4.91 -2.49
C THR A 62 -4.14 4.35 -2.00
N ARG A 63 -3.27 5.20 -1.47
CA ARG A 63 -2.01 4.79 -0.86
C ARG A 63 -1.97 5.19 0.61
N PRO A 64 -2.56 4.38 1.51
CA PRO A 64 -2.49 4.64 2.93
C PRO A 64 -1.08 4.40 3.49
N ASP A 65 -0.34 3.47 2.88
CA ASP A 65 1.05 3.16 3.23
C ASP A 65 2.00 3.74 2.18
N MET A 66 2.76 4.75 2.59
CA MET A 66 3.76 5.42 1.77
C MET A 66 5.16 4.82 1.94
N LYS A 67 5.30 3.69 2.63
CA LYS A 67 6.63 3.07 2.82
C LYS A 67 7.12 2.42 1.54
N LEU A 68 8.43 2.51 1.36
CA LEU A 68 9.16 1.71 0.39
C LEU A 68 9.73 0.49 1.11
N TYR A 69 9.47 -0.69 0.57
CA TYR A 69 9.95 -1.95 1.12
C TYR A 69 11.02 -2.55 0.24
N MET A 70 11.98 -3.24 0.83
CA MET A 70 12.99 -4.00 0.09
C MET A 70 12.96 -5.47 0.47
N LYS A 71 13.22 -6.34 -0.51
CA LYS A 71 13.53 -7.75 -0.25
C LYS A 71 14.99 -7.90 0.17
N PRO A 72 15.28 -8.38 1.40
CA PRO A 72 16.65 -8.67 1.81
C PRO A 72 17.23 -9.92 1.13
N THR A 73 16.37 -10.80 0.60
CA THR A 73 16.74 -12.00 -0.15
C THR A 73 15.77 -12.23 -1.31
N GLN A 74 16.21 -12.91 -2.36
CA GLN A 74 15.38 -13.16 -3.56
C GLN A 74 14.03 -13.85 -3.24
N HIS A 75 14.04 -14.78 -2.28
CA HIS A 75 12.87 -15.56 -1.87
C HIS A 75 12.21 -15.06 -0.58
N ALA A 76 12.53 -13.83 -0.15
CA ALA A 76 11.93 -13.24 1.03
C ALA A 76 10.40 -13.23 0.93
N LYS A 77 9.74 -13.77 1.96
CA LYS A 77 8.30 -13.66 2.15
C LYS A 77 7.95 -12.21 2.46
N GLN A 78 6.68 -11.83 2.31
CA GLN A 78 6.23 -10.47 2.60
C GLN A 78 6.56 -10.02 4.04
N SER A 79 6.37 -10.90 5.03
CA SER A 79 6.67 -10.59 6.43
C SER A 79 8.17 -10.33 6.69
N GLN A 80 9.02 -10.67 5.72
CA GLN A 80 10.47 -10.46 5.75
C GLN A 80 10.90 -9.24 4.93
N LEU A 81 9.95 -8.52 4.32
CA LEU A 81 10.24 -7.26 3.66
C LEU A 81 10.64 -6.22 4.70
N ALA A 82 11.77 -5.57 4.48
CA ALA A 82 12.25 -4.53 5.36
C ALA A 82 11.69 -3.17 4.89
N PRO A 83 11.01 -2.41 5.75
CA PRO A 83 10.67 -1.03 5.45
C PRO A 83 11.94 -0.19 5.41
N LEU A 84 12.06 0.63 4.37
CA LEU A 84 13.20 1.51 4.15
C LEU A 84 12.90 2.91 4.69
N SER A 85 13.93 3.50 5.28
CA SER A 85 14.03 4.91 5.67
C SER A 85 15.45 5.39 5.39
N GLY A 86 15.70 6.69 5.55
CA GLY A 86 17.06 7.23 5.45
C GLY A 86 18.06 6.54 6.39
N GLU A 87 17.60 6.11 7.57
CA GLU A 87 18.42 5.43 8.58
C GLU A 87 18.65 3.94 8.26
N SER A 88 17.66 3.24 7.71
CA SER A 88 17.75 1.80 7.46
C SER A 88 18.28 1.44 6.08
N TRP A 89 18.21 2.36 5.11
CA TRP A 89 18.52 2.13 3.69
C TRP A 89 19.83 1.39 3.45
N LEU A 90 20.96 1.97 3.88
CA LEU A 90 22.29 1.41 3.61
C LEU A 90 22.50 0.05 4.30
N THR A 91 21.96 -0.10 5.50
CA THR A 91 22.05 -1.35 6.27
C THR A 91 21.32 -2.48 5.57
N VAL A 92 20.08 -2.24 5.13
CA VAL A 92 19.30 -3.27 4.43
C VAL A 92 19.91 -3.54 3.04
N LEU A 93 20.41 -2.51 2.32
CA LEU A 93 21.09 -2.66 1.03
C LEU A 93 22.32 -3.57 1.15
N SER A 94 23.19 -3.28 2.12
CA SER A 94 24.38 -4.09 2.42
C SER A 94 24.01 -5.53 2.74
N GLN A 95 22.93 -5.74 3.50
CA GLN A 95 22.41 -7.06 3.82
C GLN A 95 21.93 -7.82 2.57
N ALA A 96 21.23 -7.13 1.66
CA ALA A 96 20.76 -7.73 0.40
C ALA A 96 21.92 -8.13 -0.50
N GLN A 97 22.94 -7.28 -0.64
CA GLN A 97 24.16 -7.59 -1.38
C GLN A 97 24.91 -8.78 -0.79
N ALA A 98 25.09 -8.80 0.54
CA ALA A 98 25.76 -9.91 1.23
C ALA A 98 25.01 -11.23 1.02
N ASN A 99 23.68 -11.21 1.00
CA ASN A 99 22.86 -12.38 0.74
C ASN A 99 22.97 -12.85 -0.72
N TYR A 100 22.98 -11.92 -1.67
CA TYR A 100 23.18 -12.23 -3.08
C TYR A 100 24.55 -12.87 -3.34
N LYS A 101 25.64 -12.31 -2.78
CA LYS A 101 27.00 -12.88 -2.91
C LYS A 101 27.12 -14.31 -2.36
N LYS A 102 26.25 -14.70 -1.41
CA LYS A 102 26.20 -16.06 -0.84
C LYS A 102 25.39 -17.04 -1.68
N GLN A 103 24.60 -16.58 -2.66
CA GLN A 103 23.85 -17.48 -3.53
C GLN A 103 24.82 -18.19 -4.50
N LYS A 104 24.86 -19.52 -4.42
CA LYS A 104 25.70 -20.36 -5.28
C LYS A 104 25.05 -20.73 -6.62
N THR A 105 23.75 -20.50 -6.76
CA THR A 105 22.91 -21.07 -7.83
C THR A 105 22.35 -20.03 -8.79
N PHE A 106 22.62 -18.74 -8.59
CA PHE A 106 22.10 -17.67 -9.43
C PHE A 106 23.24 -16.85 -10.04
N GLU A 107 23.32 -16.85 -11.37
CA GLU A 107 24.37 -16.16 -12.14
C GLU A 107 23.91 -14.82 -12.74
N GLY A 108 22.64 -14.43 -12.53
CA GLY A 108 22.11 -13.15 -13.02
C GLY A 108 22.61 -11.96 -12.19
N PRO A 109 22.55 -10.72 -12.70
CA PRO A 109 23.04 -9.54 -12.00
C PRO A 109 22.29 -9.29 -10.70
N PHE A 110 22.96 -8.63 -9.74
CA PHE A 110 22.31 -8.13 -8.53
C PHE A 110 21.30 -7.03 -8.91
N ILE A 111 20.04 -7.23 -8.52
CA ILE A 111 18.96 -6.24 -8.71
C ILE A 111 18.24 -6.06 -7.38
N VAL A 112 18.21 -4.82 -6.89
CA VAL A 112 17.48 -4.42 -5.70
C VAL A 112 15.98 -4.47 -5.98
N GLN A 113 15.25 -5.33 -5.26
CA GLN A 113 13.80 -5.48 -5.43
C GLN A 113 13.06 -4.58 -4.45
N LEU A 114 12.43 -3.54 -4.98
CA LEU A 114 11.68 -2.53 -4.24
C LEU A 114 10.18 -2.76 -4.40
N HIS A 115 9.43 -2.63 -3.31
CA HIS A 115 7.99 -2.84 -3.27
C HIS A 115 7.27 -1.66 -2.63
N MET A 116 6.19 -1.23 -3.28
CA MET A 116 5.20 -0.32 -2.70
C MET A 116 3.82 -0.98 -2.73
N TYR A 117 2.94 -0.46 -1.87
CA TYR A 117 1.59 -1.01 -1.70
C TYR A 117 0.55 0.07 -1.90
N ALA A 118 -0.58 -0.33 -2.49
CA ALA A 118 -1.75 0.50 -2.65
C ALA A 118 -2.99 -0.31 -2.25
N ALA A 119 -4.03 0.36 -1.78
CA ALA A 119 -5.33 -0.23 -1.48
C ALA A 119 -6.31 0.11 -2.61
N LYS A 120 -7.29 -0.76 -2.83
CA LYS A 120 -8.45 -0.38 -3.65
C LYS A 120 -9.23 0.68 -2.88
N GLU A 121 -9.68 1.72 -3.58
CA GLU A 121 -10.56 2.69 -2.97
C GLU A 121 -11.88 1.98 -2.61
N VAL A 122 -12.16 1.84 -1.31
CA VAL A 122 -13.45 1.35 -0.85
C VAL A 122 -14.43 2.49 -1.01
N ARG A 123 -15.21 2.46 -2.10
CA ARG A 123 -16.39 3.33 -2.17
C ARG A 123 -17.29 2.95 -1.01
N GLN A 124 -17.46 3.86 -0.04
CA GLN A 124 -18.57 3.75 0.90
C GLN A 124 -19.84 3.79 0.07
N VAL A 125 -20.38 2.61 -0.25
CA VAL A 125 -21.70 2.51 -0.84
C VAL A 125 -22.63 3.07 0.22
N ILE A 126 -23.16 4.27 -0.01
CA ILE A 126 -24.23 4.84 0.81
C ILE A 126 -25.38 3.85 0.72
N ARG A 127 -25.52 2.99 1.74
CA ARG A 127 -26.62 2.04 1.81
C ARG A 127 -27.86 2.86 2.06
N ARG A 128 -28.74 2.98 1.05
CA ARG A 128 -30.08 3.53 1.25
C ARG A 128 -30.78 2.69 2.32
N ALA A 129 -31.41 3.36 3.29
CA ALA A 129 -32.21 2.66 4.29
C ALA A 129 -33.28 1.82 3.58
N THR A 130 -33.49 0.59 4.02
CA THR A 130 -34.53 -0.26 3.46
C THR A 130 -35.91 0.31 3.86
N PRO A 131 -36.94 0.13 3.03
CA PRO A 131 -38.30 0.54 3.38
C PRO A 131 -38.75 0.02 4.76
N ALA A 132 -38.35 -1.20 5.12
CA ALA A 132 -38.62 -1.79 6.43
C ALA A 132 -37.98 -1.00 7.59
N ARG A 133 -36.72 -0.55 7.43
CA ARG A 133 -36.05 0.27 8.46
C ARG A 133 -36.64 1.67 8.56
N ILE A 134 -37.10 2.23 7.43
CA ILE A 134 -37.79 3.53 7.40
C ILE A 134 -39.14 3.42 8.12
N ALA A 135 -39.92 2.37 7.84
CA ALA A 135 -41.20 2.12 8.50
C ALA A 135 -41.04 1.87 10.01
N ALA A 136 -40.05 1.07 10.42
CA ALA A 136 -39.78 0.83 11.83
C ALA A 136 -39.39 2.11 12.57
N ALA A 137 -38.58 2.99 11.95
CA ALA A 137 -38.24 4.28 12.53
C ALA A 137 -39.46 5.21 12.63
N ALA A 138 -40.34 5.22 11.61
CA ALA A 138 -41.57 6.00 11.66
C ALA A 138 -42.48 5.57 12.81
N ILE A 139 -42.64 4.26 13.02
CA ILE A 139 -43.41 3.70 14.14
C ILE A 139 -42.78 4.12 15.47
N ALA A 140 -41.46 3.99 15.63
CA ALA A 140 -40.78 4.36 16.87
C ALA A 140 -40.92 5.86 17.21
N ILE A 141 -40.90 6.72 16.19
CA ILE A 141 -41.14 8.16 16.35
C ILE A 141 -42.58 8.43 16.78
N ASP A 142 -43.54 7.78 16.15
CA ASP A 142 -44.97 7.96 16.45
C ASP A 142 -45.31 7.48 17.88
N SER A 143 -44.75 6.35 18.31
CA SER A 143 -44.89 5.87 19.70
C SER A 143 -44.30 6.86 20.69
N TYR A 144 -43.10 7.40 20.42
CA TYR A 144 -42.45 8.38 21.30
C TYR A 144 -43.25 9.69 21.44
N LEU A 145 -43.86 10.16 20.35
CA LEU A 145 -44.68 11.38 20.37
C LEU A 145 -46.01 11.16 21.09
N THR A 146 -46.60 9.98 20.94
CA THR A 146 -47.84 9.60 21.63
C THR A 146 -47.63 9.49 23.14
N GLU A 147 -46.56 8.82 23.57
CA GLU A 147 -46.21 8.68 25.00
C GLU A 147 -45.93 10.01 25.71
N ARG A 148 -45.51 11.05 24.97
CA ARG A 148 -45.30 12.41 25.51
C ARG A 148 -46.55 13.28 25.53
N SER A 149 -47.55 12.96 24.72
CA SER A 149 -48.77 13.77 24.60
C SER A 149 -49.72 13.62 25.81
N ASP A 150 -49.57 12.55 26.60
CA ASP A 150 -50.32 12.31 27.85
C ASP A 150 -49.77 13.05 29.09
N SER A 151 -48.81 13.97 28.90
CA SER A 151 -48.25 14.80 29.99
C SER A 151 -48.45 16.30 29.76
N GLY A 152 -49.60 16.70 29.22
CA GLY A 152 -50.07 18.08 29.29
C GLY A 152 -50.42 18.46 30.74
N PRO A 153 -49.95 19.60 31.29
CA PRO A 153 -50.24 19.97 32.67
C PRO A 153 -51.74 20.26 32.81
N SER A 154 -52.41 19.53 33.70
CA SER A 154 -53.77 19.87 34.13
C SER A 154 -53.70 21.20 34.90
N ALA A 155 -54.43 22.20 34.42
CA ALA A 155 -54.67 23.47 35.11
C ALA A 155 -55.52 23.27 36.38
#